data_AF-A0A0D6AQR6-F1
#
_entry.id   AF-A0A0D6AQR6-F1
#
_cell.length_a   1.000
_cell.length_b   1.000
_cell.length_c   1.000
_cell.angle_alpha   90.00
_cell.angle_beta   90.00
_cell.angle_gamma   90.00
#
_symmetry.space_group_name_H-M   'P 1'
#
loop_
_entity.id
_entity.type
_entity.pdbx_description
1 polymer ?
#
loop_
_entity_poly.entity_id
_entity_poly.type
_entity_poly.pdbx_seq_one_letter_code
_entity_poly.pdbx_strand_id
1 'polypeptide(L)'
;MTLFHNQKQLRSLHRKLAPIMILPILITFFTGVLFELAVTMDKTDDFIWLLSWHRGNFGLINLEKFYPFLNAFGLLILAISGINLWWQNNFKTKKKNISSPDN
;
A
#
# COMPACT_ATOMS: atom_id res chain seq x y z
N MET A 1 -23.26 13.39 -13.76
CA MET A 1 -22.17 13.03 -12.82
C MET A 1 -22.00 11.52 -12.82
N THR A 2 -21.23 10.99 -13.78
CA THR A 2 -21.15 9.56 -14.11
C THR A 2 -19.95 8.90 -13.42
N LEU A 3 -20.14 8.39 -12.19
CA LEU A 3 -19.05 7.83 -11.38
C LEU A 3 -18.83 6.31 -11.52
N PHE A 4 -19.55 5.58 -12.39
CA PHE A 4 -19.54 4.11 -12.36
C PHE A 4 -19.21 3.35 -13.67
N HIS A 5 -18.75 4.00 -14.73
CA HIS A 5 -18.58 3.34 -16.04
C HIS A 5 -17.25 2.54 -16.21
N ASN A 6 -16.31 2.57 -15.26
CA ASN A 6 -14.92 2.15 -15.50
C ASN A 6 -14.38 1.02 -14.60
N GLN A 7 -15.21 0.05 -14.17
CA GLN A 7 -14.80 -0.99 -13.20
C GLN A 7 -13.62 -1.85 -13.66
N LYS A 8 -13.59 -2.20 -14.95
CA LYS A 8 -12.47 -2.95 -15.54
C LYS A 8 -11.20 -2.11 -15.56
N GLN A 9 -11.31 -0.81 -15.85
CA GLN A 9 -10.17 0.11 -15.75
C GLN A 9 -9.71 0.31 -14.30
N LEU A 10 -10.61 0.40 -13.31
CA LEU A 10 -10.20 0.55 -11.90
C LEU A 10 -9.43 -0.67 -11.39
N ARG A 11 -9.87 -1.89 -11.73
CA ARG A 11 -9.11 -3.12 -11.45
C ARG A 11 -7.76 -3.16 -12.16
N SER A 12 -7.74 -2.79 -13.44
CA SER A 12 -6.52 -2.77 -14.25
C SER A 12 -5.51 -1.74 -13.73
N LEU A 13 -5.98 -0.55 -13.36
CA LEU A 13 -5.18 0.53 -12.81
C LEU A 13 -4.62 0.16 -11.43
N HIS A 14 -5.48 -0.33 -10.52
CA HIS A 14 -5.03 -0.82 -9.22
C HIS A 14 -3.93 -1.88 -9.36
N ARG A 15 -4.12 -2.87 -10.24
CA ARG A 15 -3.13 -3.93 -10.47
C ARG A 15 -1.80 -3.41 -11.01
N LYS A 16 -1.80 -2.35 -11.82
CA LYS A 16 -0.57 -1.73 -12.36
C LYS A 16 0.14 -0.85 -11.33
N LEU A 17 -0.61 -0.07 -10.56
CA LEU A 17 -0.05 0.88 -9.59
C LEU A 17 0.35 0.21 -8.27
N ALA A 18 -0.35 -0.86 -7.86
CA ALA A 18 -0.08 -1.60 -6.63
C ALA A 18 1.40 -1.98 -6.43
N PRO A 19 2.10 -2.65 -7.36
CA PRO A 19 3.49 -3.02 -7.13
C PRO A 19 4.41 -1.80 -6.94
N ILE A 20 4.15 -0.71 -7.66
CA ILE A 20 4.95 0.52 -7.58
C ILE A 20 4.74 1.22 -6.23
N MET A 21 3.49 1.27 -5.76
CA MET A 21 3.13 1.94 -4.51
C MET A 21 3.43 1.10 -3.27
N ILE A 22 3.26 -0.23 -3.35
CA ILE A 22 3.45 -1.12 -2.20
C ILE A 22 4.92 -1.35 -1.86
N LEU A 23 5.80 -1.31 -2.87
CA LEU A 23 7.23 -1.53 -2.69
C LEU A 23 7.88 -0.54 -1.69
N PRO A 24 7.75 0.79 -1.84
CA PRO A 24 8.29 1.74 -0.87
C PRO A 24 7.59 1.63 0.50
N ILE A 25 6.30 1.32 0.53
CA ILE A 25 5.54 1.12 1.78
C ILE A 25 6.12 -0.07 2.55
N LEU A 26 6.38 -1.20 1.88
CA LEU A 26 6.97 -2.38 2.49
C LEU A 26 8.37 -2.11 3.02
N ILE A 27 9.22 -1.43 2.23
CA ILE A 27 10.56 -1.04 2.68
C ILE A 27 10.45 -0.19 3.96
N THR A 28 9.57 0.80 3.97
CA THR A 28 9.36 1.71 5.12
C THR A 28 8.85 0.96 6.34
N PHE A 29 7.93 0.01 6.15
CA PHE A 29 7.40 -0.85 7.20
C PHE A 29 8.50 -1.73 7.81
N PHE A 30 9.22 -2.48 6.98
CA PHE A 30 10.27 -3.38 7.47
C PHE A 30 11.43 -2.63 8.12
N THR A 31 11.89 -1.54 7.50
CA THR A 31 12.97 -0.71 8.06
C THR A 31 12.56 -0.10 9.40
N GLY A 32 11.30 0.35 9.55
CA GLY A 32 10.79 0.86 10.82
C GLY A 32 10.75 -0.21 11.91
N VAL A 33 10.18 -1.39 11.60
CA VAL A 33 10.10 -2.52 12.54
C VAL A 33 11.49 -3.01 12.94
N LEU A 34 12.41 -3.18 11.98
CA LEU A 34 13.76 -3.63 12.25
C LEU A 34 14.58 -2.59 13.02
N PHE A 35 14.36 -1.30 12.78
CA PHE A 35 15.04 -0.24 13.51
C PHE A 35 14.58 -0.20 14.97
N GLU A 36 13.27 -0.37 15.21
CA GLU A 36 12.73 -0.47 16.57
C GLU A 36 13.30 -1.68 17.33
N LEU A 37 13.48 -2.81 16.65
CA LEU A 37 14.16 -3.98 17.23
C LEU A 37 15.62 -3.67 17.56
N ALA A 38 16.33 -2.94 16.70
CA ALA A 38 17.71 -2.53 16.96
C ALA A 38 17.81 -1.59 18.17
N VAL A 39 16.88 -0.64 18.31
CA VAL A 39 16.77 0.23 19.49
C VAL A 39 16.52 -0.58 20.75
N THR A 40 15.61 -1.56 20.69
CA THR A 40 15.30 -2.43 21.84
C THR A 40 16.50 -3.28 22.29
N MET A 41 17.39 -3.62 21.36
CA MET A 41 18.60 -4.42 21.62
C MET A 41 19.84 -3.58 21.94
N ASP A 42 19.70 -2.26 22.09
CA ASP A 42 20.79 -1.29 22.29
C ASP A 42 21.86 -1.34 21.18
N LYS A 43 21.43 -1.60 19.93
CA LYS A 43 22.29 -1.70 18.73
C LYS A 43 22.05 -0.57 17.75
N THR A 44 21.54 0.57 18.20
CA THR A 44 21.10 1.65 17.30
C THR A 44 22.19 2.13 16.35
N ASP A 45 23.44 2.23 16.83
CA ASP A 45 24.57 2.73 16.04
C ASP A 45 24.89 1.83 14.84
N ASP A 46 24.81 0.50 15.02
CA ASP A 46 25.05 -0.48 13.95
C ASP A 46 23.96 -0.44 12.86
N PHE A 47 22.77 0.03 13.21
CA PHE A 47 21.56 -0.03 12.36
C PHE A 47 21.02 1.34 11.97
N ILE A 48 21.78 2.43 12.16
CA ILE A 48 21.33 3.79 11.81
C ILE A 48 21.01 3.96 10.31
N TRP A 49 21.60 3.11 9.48
CA TRP A 49 21.32 3.05 8.04
C TRP A 49 19.89 2.59 7.72
N LEU A 50 19.24 1.79 8.60
CA LEU A 50 17.81 1.45 8.46
C LEU A 50 16.95 2.70 8.50
N LEU A 51 17.26 3.62 9.42
CA LEU A 51 16.53 4.87 9.54
C LEU A 51 16.74 5.77 8.32
N SER A 52 17.93 5.72 7.70
CA SER A 52 18.18 6.41 6.43
C SER A 52 17.32 5.84 5.30
N TRP A 53 17.26 4.51 5.17
CA TRP A 53 16.40 3.85 4.18
C TRP A 53 14.91 4.07 4.44
N HIS A 54 14.50 4.07 5.71
CA HIS A 54 13.14 4.37 6.13
C HIS A 54 12.67 5.74 5.65
N ARG A 55 13.56 6.75 5.70
CA ARG A 55 13.28 8.09 5.19
C ARG A 55 13.36 8.20 3.67
N GLY A 56 13.83 7.16 2.96
CA GLY A 56 14.05 7.19 1.51
C GLY A 56 15.41 7.74 1.10
N ASN A 57 16.37 7.79 2.03
CA ASN A 57 17.77 8.07 1.74
C ASN A 57 18.53 6.75 1.57
N PHE A 58 18.76 6.37 0.32
CA PHE A 58 19.48 5.14 -0.06
C PHE A 58 20.98 5.40 -0.32
N GLY A 59 21.55 6.46 0.27
CA GLY A 59 22.94 6.87 0.08
C GLY A 59 23.13 7.64 -1.22
N LEU A 60 23.23 6.94 -2.36
CA LEU A 60 23.43 7.57 -3.68
C LEU A 60 22.15 8.26 -4.19
N ILE A 61 20.99 7.75 -3.77
CA ILE A 61 19.68 8.24 -4.20
C ILE A 61 18.98 8.82 -2.97
N ASN A 62 18.80 10.15 -2.96
CA ASN A 62 18.09 10.84 -1.90
C ASN A 62 16.66 11.18 -2.34
N LEU A 63 15.70 10.39 -1.89
CA LEU A 63 14.27 10.61 -2.11
C LEU A 63 13.58 11.18 -0.86
N GLU A 64 14.31 11.60 0.16
CA GLU A 64 13.78 11.96 1.49
C GLU A 64 12.65 12.99 1.46
N LYS A 65 12.67 13.91 0.49
CA LYS A 65 11.61 14.90 0.29
C LYS A 65 10.34 14.33 -0.32
N PHE A 66 10.43 13.33 -1.20
CA PHE A 66 9.30 12.80 -1.97
C PHE A 66 8.79 11.46 -1.43
N TYR A 67 9.66 10.70 -0.77
CA TYR A 67 9.40 9.35 -0.30
C TYR A 67 8.24 9.28 0.70
N PRO A 68 8.11 10.19 1.70
CA PRO A 68 6.94 10.21 2.58
C PRO A 68 5.63 10.46 1.83
N PHE A 69 5.64 11.34 0.82
CA PHE A 69 4.46 11.60 0.00
C PHE A 69 4.09 10.39 -0.86
N LEU A 70 5.09 9.72 -1.45
CA LEU A 70 4.86 8.50 -2.24
C LEU A 70 4.21 7.40 -1.38
N ASN A 71 4.69 7.23 -0.14
CA ASN A 71 4.09 6.31 0.82
C ASN A 71 2.66 6.71 1.18
N ALA A 72 2.43 7.98 1.54
CA ALA A 72 1.12 8.46 1.97
C ALA A 72 0.08 8.36 0.84
N PHE A 73 0.38 8.91 -0.34
CA PHE A 73 -0.52 8.84 -1.50
C PHE A 73 -0.67 7.42 -2.02
N GLY A 74 0.42 6.65 -2.07
CA GLY A 74 0.39 5.25 -2.48
C GLY A 74 -0.54 4.44 -1.59
N LEU A 75 -0.38 4.56 -0.27
CA LEU A 75 -1.24 3.88 0.69
C LEU A 75 -2.69 4.32 0.55
N LEU A 76 -2.94 5.62 0.44
CA LEU A 76 -4.30 6.17 0.30
C LEU A 76 -4.99 5.64 -0.96
N ILE A 77 -4.31 5.70 -2.11
CA ILE A 77 -4.84 5.22 -3.39
C ILE A 77 -5.12 3.71 -3.32
N LEU A 78 -4.19 2.93 -2.76
CA LEU A 78 -4.37 1.48 -2.62
C LEU A 78 -5.48 1.11 -1.65
N ALA A 79 -5.60 1.80 -0.52
CA ALA A 79 -6.65 1.59 0.45
C ALA A 79 -8.03 1.91 -0.15
N ILE A 80 -8.20 3.10 -0.74
CA ILE A 80 -9.49 3.50 -1.33
C ILE A 80 -9.87 2.58 -2.49
N SER A 81 -8.95 2.30 -3.41
CA SER A 81 -9.25 1.42 -4.55
C SER A 81 -9.49 -0.03 -4.12
N GLY A 82 -8.72 -0.54 -3.16
CA GLY A 82 -8.89 -1.87 -2.57
C GLY A 82 -10.23 -2.02 -1.85
N ILE A 83 -10.61 -1.07 -0.99
CA ILE A 83 -11.91 -1.06 -0.28
C ILE A 83 -13.05 -1.01 -1.29
N ASN A 84 -12.97 -0.15 -2.31
CA ASN A 84 -14.00 -0.07 -3.36
C ASN A 84 -14.15 -1.39 -4.12
N LEU A 85 -13.04 -2.06 -4.44
CA LEU A 85 -13.08 -3.37 -5.10
C LEU A 85 -13.64 -4.47 -4.21
N TRP A 86 -13.25 -4.48 -2.93
CA TRP A 86 -13.72 -5.44 -1.93
C TRP A 86 -15.21 -5.30 -1.68
N TRP A 87 -15.68 -4.09 -1.35
CA TRP A 87 -17.10 -3.78 -1.13
C TRP A 87 -17.92 -4.30 -2.32
N GLN A 88 -17.60 -3.87 -3.54
CA GLN A 88 -18.33 -4.28 -4.74
C GLN A 88 -18.34 -5.79 -5.01
N ASN A 89 -17.25 -6.51 -4.72
CA ASN A 89 -17.22 -7.95 -4.90
C ASN A 89 -18.20 -8.64 -3.94
N ASN A 90 -18.22 -8.22 -2.67
CA ASN A 90 -19.11 -8.79 -1.66
C ASN A 90 -20.60 -8.51 -1.95
N PHE A 91 -20.97 -7.32 -2.42
CA PHE A 91 -22.37 -7.01 -2.77
C PHE A 91 -22.86 -7.76 -4.03
N LYS A 92 -21.98 -8.00 -5.01
CA LYS A 92 -22.34 -8.79 -6.20
C LYS A 92 -22.57 -10.27 -5.86
N THR A 93 -21.71 -10.84 -5.00
CA THR A 93 -21.88 -12.22 -4.52
C THR A 93 -23.17 -12.36 -3.70
N LYS A 94 -23.47 -11.40 -2.83
CA LYS A 94 -24.71 -11.40 -2.03
C LYS A 94 -25.98 -11.31 -2.90
N LYS A 95 -25.97 -10.48 -3.96
CA LYS A 95 -27.13 -10.38 -4.88
C LYS A 95 -27.37 -11.67 -5.68
N LYS A 96 -26.31 -12.36 -6.11
CA LYS A 96 -26.42 -13.64 -6.84
C LYS A 96 -27.04 -14.74 -5.98
N ASN A 97 -26.67 -14.83 -4.70
CA ASN A 97 -27.18 -15.83 -3.76
C ASN A 97 -28.64 -15.58 -3.35
N ILE A 98 -29.13 -14.34 -3.42
CA ILE A 98 -30.54 -14.01 -3.13
C ILE A 98 -31.44 -14.27 -4.35
N SER A 99 -30.90 -14.17 -5.58
CA SER A 99 -31.65 -14.39 -6.83
C SER A 99 -31.67 -15.83 -7.35
N SER A 100 -30.87 -16.72 -6.75
CA SER A 100 -30.96 -18.17 -6.92
C SER A 100 -31.00 -18.78 -5.52
N PRO A 101 -32.15 -18.72 -4.83
CA PRO A 101 -32.33 -19.52 -3.63
C PRO A 101 -32.33 -20.98 -4.10
N ASP A 102 -31.30 -21.72 -3.69
CA ASP A 102 -31.11 -23.17 -3.74
C ASP A 102 -32.12 -23.95 -4.61
N ASN A 103 -31.63 -24.48 -5.74
CA ASN A 103 -32.26 -25.61 -6.42
C ASN A 103 -32.11 -26.88 -5.57
#